data_AF-A0A081MYE5-F1
#
_entry.id   AF-A0A081MYE5-F1
#
_cell.length_a   1.000
_cell.length_b   1.000
_cell.length_c   1.000
_cell.angle_alpha   90.00
_cell.angle_beta   90.00
_cell.angle_gamma   90.00
#
_symmetry.space_group_name_H-M   'P 1'
#
loop_
_entity.id
_entity.type
_entity.pdbx_description
1 polymer ?
#
loop_
_entity_poly.entity_id
_entity_poly.type
_entity_poly.pdbx_seq_one_letter_code
_entity_poly.pdbx_strand_id
1 'polypeptide(L)'
;MPFITQYNCGKILRSVDYQKIDPKHFNQLYKQNIWILSYKEQAWLASAKLLFDDPSAFLKEAYVKNSPIDTKKFVYEGNNPAYHEDKNCDRIKSNYNNFEIPQEIIHKGDREIERFRKWFKSNHKLYEDNQNRFLSRLQATFFLQNPPNKVTGSNSGIVEFNDVNISTLEDEIDQLMEQAKLFYFKSDVHQNTIDINGNRSFFVAKSAKKDSIIYIWHNSYKEKLKEKLMHYFRVKLNPDLEFSGKLLQTLNFRECNQCCCSIDFSKLAL
;
A
#
# COMPACT_ATOMS: atom_id res chain seq x y z
N MET A 1 10.37 -6.41 17.08
CA MET A 1 9.24 -6.55 16.12
C MET A 1 9.48 -5.57 14.98
N PRO A 2 9.39 -5.99 13.71
CA PRO A 2 9.62 -5.09 12.58
C PRO A 2 8.37 -4.26 12.25
N PHE A 3 8.59 -3.03 11.79
CA PHE A 3 7.60 -2.03 11.41
C PHE A 3 7.60 -1.82 9.90
N ILE A 4 6.42 -1.63 9.32
CA ILE A 4 6.21 -1.24 7.93
C ILE A 4 5.18 -0.09 7.86
N THR A 5 5.15 0.64 6.75
CA THR A 5 4.14 1.69 6.52
C THR A 5 2.79 1.09 6.15
N GLN A 6 1.69 1.81 6.39
CA GLN A 6 0.34 1.39 5.97
C GLN A 6 0.26 1.09 4.47
N TYR A 7 0.92 1.91 3.63
CA TYR A 7 1.01 1.68 2.19
C TYR A 7 1.62 0.32 1.85
N ASN A 8 2.71 -0.06 2.52
CA ASN A 8 3.41 -1.32 2.29
C ASN A 8 2.60 -2.52 2.79
N CYS A 9 1.90 -2.38 3.92
CA CYS A 9 0.95 -3.40 4.39
C CYS A 9 -0.16 -3.63 3.35
N GLY A 10 -0.80 -2.54 2.88
CA GLY A 10 -1.78 -2.62 1.79
C GLY A 10 -1.20 -3.15 0.46
N LYS A 11 0.11 -3.01 0.22
CA LYS A 11 0.78 -3.58 -0.96
C LYS A 11 0.83 -5.11 -0.90
N ILE A 12 0.99 -5.70 0.28
CA ILE A 12 0.94 -7.16 0.49
C ILE A 12 -0.43 -7.67 0.04
N LEU A 13 -1.51 -7.05 0.51
CA LEU A 13 -2.89 -7.44 0.20
C LEU A 13 -3.33 -7.10 -1.24
N ARG A 14 -2.64 -6.17 -1.92
CA ARG A 14 -2.84 -5.92 -3.37
C ARG A 14 -2.16 -6.98 -4.24
N SER A 15 -1.22 -7.74 -3.69
CA SER A 15 -0.45 -8.76 -4.40
C SER A 15 -1.07 -10.14 -4.18
N VAL A 16 -2.39 -10.22 -4.37
CA VAL A 16 -3.19 -11.41 -4.11
C VAL A 16 -3.85 -11.87 -5.39
N ASP A 17 -3.77 -13.16 -5.68
CA ASP A 17 -4.55 -13.79 -6.74
C ASP A 17 -5.91 -14.24 -6.18
N TYR A 18 -6.88 -13.35 -6.21
CA TYR A 18 -8.22 -13.61 -5.68
C TYR A 18 -8.97 -14.73 -6.42
N GLN A 19 -8.49 -15.17 -7.59
CA GLN A 19 -9.06 -16.31 -8.31
C GLN A 19 -8.59 -17.65 -7.77
N LYS A 20 -7.46 -17.68 -7.03
CA LYS A 20 -6.86 -18.90 -6.49
C LYS A 20 -7.27 -19.22 -5.05
N ILE A 21 -7.88 -18.27 -4.36
CA ILE A 21 -8.26 -18.46 -2.96
C ILE A 21 -9.31 -19.57 -2.88
N ASP A 22 -8.99 -20.59 -2.09
CA ASP A 22 -9.90 -21.69 -1.82
C ASP A 22 -11.20 -21.16 -1.19
N PRO A 23 -12.38 -21.51 -1.74
CA PRO A 23 -13.69 -21.11 -1.21
C PRO A 23 -13.87 -21.38 0.29
N LYS A 24 -13.16 -22.36 0.87
CA LYS A 24 -13.21 -22.62 2.33
C LYS A 24 -12.86 -21.39 3.17
N HIS A 25 -12.02 -20.48 2.64
CA HIS A 25 -11.55 -19.28 3.34
C HIS A 25 -12.58 -18.15 3.37
N PHE A 26 -13.68 -18.27 2.61
CA PHE A 26 -14.79 -17.30 2.62
C PHE A 26 -15.76 -17.55 3.79
N ASN A 27 -15.63 -18.69 4.48
CA ASN A 27 -16.47 -18.99 5.61
C ASN A 27 -16.13 -18.08 6.80
N GLN A 28 -17.17 -17.53 7.41
CA GLN A 28 -17.06 -16.70 8.62
C GLN A 28 -16.04 -15.56 8.46
N LEU A 29 -16.13 -14.80 7.36
CA LEU A 29 -15.44 -13.51 7.25
C LEU A 29 -15.93 -12.52 8.31
N TYR A 30 -17.16 -12.68 8.79
CA TYR A 30 -17.68 -11.96 9.93
C TYR A 30 -18.85 -12.72 10.56
N LYS A 31 -19.35 -12.25 11.72
CA LYS A 31 -20.48 -12.85 12.45
C LYS A 31 -21.73 -13.01 11.58
N GLN A 32 -21.97 -12.02 10.72
CA GLN A 32 -23.09 -11.98 9.78
C GLN A 32 -22.63 -11.93 8.33
N ASN A 33 -23.55 -12.18 7.40
CA ASN A 33 -23.28 -12.13 5.97
C ASN A 33 -22.89 -10.71 5.52
N ILE A 34 -21.74 -10.60 4.86
CA ILE A 34 -21.19 -9.33 4.36
C ILE A 34 -21.71 -9.06 2.94
N TRP A 35 -23.03 -8.95 2.80
CA TRP A 35 -23.74 -8.83 1.53
C TRP A 35 -23.38 -7.59 0.69
N ILE A 36 -22.82 -6.56 1.33
CA ILE A 36 -22.43 -5.28 0.71
C ILE A 36 -21.23 -5.46 -0.23
N LEU A 37 -20.38 -6.46 0.03
CA LEU A 37 -19.12 -6.67 -0.67
C LEU A 37 -19.28 -7.66 -1.82
N SER A 38 -18.66 -7.34 -2.96
CA SER A 38 -18.58 -8.25 -4.10
C SER A 38 -17.74 -9.48 -3.76
N TYR A 39 -17.87 -10.54 -4.57
CA TYR A 39 -17.03 -11.73 -4.45
C TYR A 39 -15.52 -11.40 -4.41
N LYS A 40 -15.05 -10.46 -5.25
CA LYS A 40 -13.63 -10.07 -5.27
C LYS A 40 -13.19 -9.38 -3.98
N GLU A 41 -14.08 -8.59 -3.38
CA GLU A 41 -13.80 -7.92 -2.10
C GLU A 41 -13.85 -8.89 -0.92
N GLN A 42 -14.75 -9.87 -0.96
CA GLN A 42 -14.76 -10.98 0.00
C GLN A 42 -13.53 -11.87 -0.13
N ALA A 43 -13.07 -12.13 -1.36
CA ALA A 43 -11.83 -12.85 -1.63
C ALA A 43 -10.61 -12.08 -1.07
N TRP A 44 -10.59 -10.76 -1.26
CA TRP A 44 -9.57 -9.90 -0.64
C TRP A 44 -9.58 -10.00 0.89
N LEU A 45 -10.77 -9.99 1.51
CA LEU A 45 -10.90 -10.18 2.96
C LEU A 45 -10.48 -11.58 3.42
N ALA A 46 -10.80 -12.62 2.67
CA ALA A 46 -10.36 -13.99 2.95
C ALA A 46 -8.83 -14.09 2.95
N SER A 47 -8.17 -13.41 2.01
CA SER A 47 -6.70 -13.31 2.00
C SER A 47 -6.16 -12.52 3.18
N ALA A 48 -6.80 -11.41 3.55
CA ALA A 48 -6.39 -10.64 4.72
C ALA A 48 -6.53 -11.48 6.01
N LYS A 49 -7.65 -12.19 6.17
CA LYS A 49 -7.85 -13.14 7.27
C LYS A 49 -6.75 -14.19 7.30
N LEU A 50 -6.47 -14.83 6.16
CA LEU A 50 -5.43 -15.86 6.06
C LEU A 50 -4.03 -15.32 6.37
N LEU A 51 -3.72 -14.08 5.97
CA LEU A 51 -2.45 -13.44 6.32
C LEU A 51 -2.25 -13.31 7.84
N PHE A 52 -3.33 -13.03 8.59
CA PHE A 52 -3.25 -12.89 10.04
C PHE A 52 -3.36 -14.24 10.78
N ASP A 53 -4.10 -15.20 10.23
CA ASP A 53 -4.35 -16.52 10.82
C ASP A 53 -3.18 -17.50 10.59
N ASP A 54 -2.80 -17.68 9.32
CA ASP A 54 -1.72 -18.56 8.88
C ASP A 54 -0.96 -17.90 7.72
N PRO A 55 0.06 -17.09 8.03
CA PRO A 55 0.89 -16.44 7.02
C PRO A 55 1.53 -17.43 6.02
N SER A 56 1.78 -18.68 6.43
CA SER A 56 2.37 -19.70 5.54
C SER A 56 1.37 -20.17 4.51
N ALA A 57 0.12 -20.42 4.91
CA ALA A 57 -0.97 -20.70 3.99
C ALA A 57 -1.25 -19.51 3.07
N PHE A 58 -1.21 -18.27 3.59
CA PHE A 58 -1.34 -17.06 2.77
C PHE A 58 -0.29 -17.01 1.65
N LEU A 59 0.99 -17.25 1.99
CA LEU A 59 2.08 -17.26 1.02
C LEU A 59 1.90 -18.31 -0.08
N LYS A 60 1.26 -19.44 0.24
CA LYS A 60 1.05 -20.56 -0.68
C LYS A 60 -0.21 -20.41 -1.54
N GLU A 61 -1.30 -19.94 -0.95
CA GLU A 61 -2.65 -20.03 -1.53
C GLU A 61 -3.15 -18.70 -2.11
N ALA A 62 -2.63 -17.57 -1.64
CA ALA A 62 -3.14 -16.25 -2.00
C ALA A 62 -2.07 -15.31 -2.58
N TYR A 63 -0.86 -15.33 -2.02
CA TYR A 63 0.16 -14.35 -2.34
C TYR A 63 0.78 -14.58 -3.72
N VAL A 64 0.78 -13.52 -4.53
CA VAL A 64 1.59 -13.42 -5.74
C VAL A 64 2.81 -12.58 -5.40
N LYS A 65 3.99 -13.16 -5.58
CA LYS A 65 5.25 -12.47 -5.25
C LYS A 65 5.30 -11.09 -5.91
N ASN A 66 5.39 -10.06 -5.07
CA ASN A 66 5.50 -8.69 -5.54
C ASN A 66 6.96 -8.42 -5.92
N SER A 67 7.28 -8.56 -7.20
CA SER A 67 8.55 -8.10 -7.75
C SER A 67 8.39 -6.63 -8.18
N PRO A 68 9.21 -5.69 -7.67
CA PRO A 68 9.24 -4.33 -8.18
C PRO A 68 9.49 -4.36 -9.70
N ILE A 69 8.55 -3.82 -10.46
CA ILE A 69 8.71 -3.65 -11.91
C ILE A 69 9.36 -2.28 -12.11
N ASP A 70 10.46 -2.25 -12.87
CA ASP A 70 11.05 -0.99 -13.31
C ASP A 70 10.25 -0.46 -14.52
N THR A 71 9.41 0.55 -14.28
CA THR A 71 8.63 1.19 -15.35
C THR A 71 9.44 2.19 -16.16
N LYS A 72 10.71 2.44 -15.78
CA LYS A 72 11.62 3.41 -16.41
C LYS A 72 11.12 4.86 -16.33
N LYS A 73 10.14 5.14 -15.48
CA LYS A 73 9.54 6.47 -15.32
C LYS A 73 10.25 7.29 -14.28
N PHE A 74 10.85 6.66 -13.27
CA PHE A 74 11.38 7.36 -12.12
C PHE A 74 12.87 7.14 -11.89
N VAL A 75 13.53 8.11 -11.25
CA VAL A 75 14.94 8.01 -10.85
C VAL A 75 15.16 6.92 -9.81
N TYR A 76 14.30 6.87 -8.80
CA TYR A 76 14.34 5.90 -7.72
C TYR A 76 13.25 4.84 -7.92
N GLU A 77 13.57 3.76 -8.63
CA GLU A 77 12.61 2.70 -8.97
C GLU A 77 13.23 1.31 -8.81
N GLY A 78 12.40 0.26 -8.81
CA GLY A 78 12.86 -1.14 -8.77
C GLY A 78 13.30 -1.63 -7.39
N ASN A 79 13.18 -0.83 -6.34
CA ASN A 79 13.57 -1.22 -4.99
C ASN A 79 12.48 -2.02 -4.27
N ASN A 80 12.90 -3.08 -3.58
CA ASN A 80 12.06 -3.77 -2.61
C ASN A 80 11.69 -2.81 -1.46
N PRO A 81 10.44 -2.89 -0.94
CA PRO A 81 10.03 -2.13 0.23
C PRO A 81 10.88 -2.54 1.44
N ALA A 82 11.13 -1.60 2.35
CA ALA A 82 11.90 -1.86 3.56
C ALA A 82 10.98 -2.11 4.77
N TYR A 83 11.42 -2.98 5.67
CA TYR A 83 10.92 -3.04 7.05
C TYR A 83 11.96 -2.46 8.01
N HIS A 84 11.52 -2.05 9.20
CA HIS A 84 12.30 -1.29 10.16
C HIS A 84 12.26 -1.95 11.53
N GLU A 85 13.33 -1.93 12.31
CA GLU A 85 13.29 -2.44 13.71
C GLU A 85 12.96 -1.35 14.73
N ASP A 86 13.04 -0.09 14.31
CA ASP A 86 12.71 1.08 15.12
C ASP A 86 11.59 1.90 14.46
N LYS A 87 10.48 2.07 15.19
CA LYS A 87 9.34 2.92 14.78
C LYS A 87 9.73 4.40 14.68
N ASN A 88 10.82 4.81 15.33
CA ASN A 88 11.29 6.18 15.30
C ASN A 88 12.27 6.48 14.17
N CYS A 89 12.63 5.49 13.35
CA CYS A 89 13.54 5.66 12.23
C CYS A 89 13.10 6.78 11.27
N ASP A 90 13.99 7.73 10.97
CA ASP A 90 13.68 8.86 10.08
C ASP A 90 13.16 8.39 8.70
N ARG A 91 13.68 7.26 8.21
CA ARG A 91 13.27 6.70 6.93
C ARG A 91 11.84 6.19 6.91
N ILE A 92 11.34 5.59 8.00
CA ILE A 92 9.94 5.13 8.03
C ILE A 92 8.96 6.30 8.15
N LYS A 93 9.41 7.43 8.72
CA LYS A 93 8.63 8.67 8.84
C LYS A 93 8.74 9.60 7.62
N SER A 94 9.69 9.35 6.73
CA SER A 94 9.96 10.22 5.58
C SER A 94 8.82 10.22 4.55
N ASN A 95 8.54 11.39 3.96
CA ASN A 95 7.62 11.49 2.83
C ASN A 95 8.24 10.80 1.59
N TYR A 96 7.39 10.24 0.74
CA TYR A 96 7.81 9.74 -0.56
C TYR A 96 8.26 10.91 -1.43
N ASN A 97 9.46 10.82 -1.99
CA ASN A 97 10.00 11.78 -2.93
C ASN A 97 10.66 11.02 -4.09
N ASN A 98 10.35 11.42 -5.32
CA ASN A 98 10.97 10.87 -6.51
C ASN A 98 11.04 11.93 -7.62
N PHE A 99 11.69 11.59 -8.71
CA PHE A 99 11.84 12.45 -9.87
C PHE A 99 11.49 11.67 -11.13
N GLU A 100 10.65 12.26 -11.97
CA GLU A 100 10.34 11.72 -13.30
C GLU A 100 11.57 11.82 -14.20
N ILE A 101 11.85 10.77 -14.95
CA ILE A 101 12.88 10.80 -15.97
C ILE A 101 12.33 11.59 -17.16
N PRO A 102 13.05 12.61 -17.66
CA PRO A 102 12.62 13.37 -18.82
C PRO A 102 12.38 12.49 -20.05
N GLN A 103 11.37 12.81 -20.86
CA GLN A 103 11.05 12.03 -22.06
C GLN A 103 12.23 11.99 -23.04
N GLU A 104 13.05 13.04 -23.10
CA GLU A 104 14.27 13.11 -23.91
C GLU A 104 15.29 12.03 -23.54
N ILE A 105 15.32 11.61 -22.27
CA ILE A 105 16.16 10.52 -21.79
C ILE A 105 15.51 9.16 -22.07
N ILE A 106 14.20 9.04 -21.83
CA ILE A 106 13.45 7.81 -22.09
C ILE A 106 13.56 7.39 -23.56
N HIS A 107 13.40 8.34 -24.49
CA HIS A 107 13.51 8.09 -25.93
C HIS A 107 14.91 7.64 -26.39
N LYS A 108 15.97 7.94 -25.63
CA LYS A 108 17.35 7.49 -25.90
C LYS A 108 17.60 6.05 -25.45
N GLY A 109 16.66 5.43 -24.75
CA GLY A 109 16.69 4.03 -24.36
C GLY A 109 17.42 3.73 -23.04
N ASP A 110 17.45 2.45 -22.70
CA ASP A 110 17.77 1.95 -21.35
C ASP A 110 19.14 2.37 -20.85
N ARG A 111 20.15 2.36 -21.73
CA ARG A 111 21.51 2.77 -21.38
C ARG A 111 21.57 4.23 -20.92
N GLU A 112 20.83 5.12 -21.57
CA GLU A 112 20.81 6.54 -21.19
C GLU A 112 19.98 6.75 -19.92
N ILE A 113 18.89 6.00 -19.73
CA ILE A 113 18.12 5.98 -18.48
C ILE A 113 19.02 5.58 -17.29
N GLU A 114 19.82 4.53 -17.43
CA GLU A 114 20.76 4.09 -16.40
C GLU A 114 21.84 5.12 -16.12
N ARG A 115 22.43 5.71 -17.17
CA ARG A 115 23.40 6.80 -17.04
C ARG A 115 22.81 8.00 -16.32
N PHE A 116 21.59 8.39 -16.67
CA PHE A 116 20.84 9.47 -16.02
C PHE A 116 20.60 9.17 -14.54
N ARG A 117 20.07 7.99 -14.20
CA ARG A 117 19.84 7.57 -12.81
C ARG A 117 21.12 7.57 -11.99
N LYS A 118 22.22 7.03 -12.53
CA LYS A 118 23.51 6.99 -11.83
C LYS A 118 24.05 8.40 -11.58
N TRP A 119 23.97 9.28 -12.58
CA TRP A 119 24.40 10.67 -12.44
C TRP A 119 23.54 11.41 -11.42
N PHE A 120 22.21 11.29 -11.50
CA PHE A 120 21.28 11.98 -10.61
C PHE A 120 21.52 11.59 -9.16
N LYS A 121 21.61 10.28 -8.87
CA LYS A 121 21.88 9.75 -7.53
C LYS A 121 23.23 10.23 -6.97
N SER A 122 24.27 10.25 -7.81
CA SER A 122 25.61 10.70 -7.39
C SER A 122 25.69 12.21 -7.13
N ASN A 123 24.77 13.00 -7.69
CA ASN A 123 24.72 14.45 -7.51
C ASN A 123 23.56 14.91 -6.60
N HIS A 124 22.82 13.99 -5.98
CA HIS A 124 21.61 14.33 -5.21
C HIS A 124 21.87 15.33 -4.08
N LYS A 125 23.01 15.22 -3.39
CA LYS A 125 23.39 16.17 -2.34
C LYS A 125 23.44 17.62 -2.84
N LEU A 126 23.90 17.83 -4.08
CA LEU A 126 23.90 19.17 -4.69
C LEU A 126 22.47 19.68 -4.94
N TYR A 127 21.52 18.80 -5.22
CA TYR A 127 20.11 19.18 -5.32
C TYR A 127 19.56 19.66 -3.97
N GLU A 128 19.93 19.00 -2.87
CA GLU A 128 19.53 19.40 -1.51
C GLU A 128 20.16 20.75 -1.11
N ASP A 129 21.45 20.95 -1.42
CA ASP A 129 22.20 22.15 -1.05
C ASP A 129 21.89 23.37 -1.95
N ASN A 130 21.81 23.16 -3.27
CA ASN A 130 21.62 24.23 -4.25
C ASN A 130 20.94 23.72 -5.54
N GLN A 131 19.61 23.79 -5.55
CA GLN A 131 18.77 23.31 -6.66
C GLN A 131 19.11 23.96 -8.00
N ASN A 132 19.36 25.27 -8.04
CA ASN A 132 19.67 25.96 -9.29
C ASN A 132 20.97 25.43 -9.92
N ARG A 133 22.02 25.29 -9.12
CA ARG A 133 23.30 24.74 -9.58
C ARG A 133 23.17 23.29 -10.04
N PHE A 134 22.35 22.49 -9.34
CA PHE A 134 22.04 21.13 -9.75
C PHE A 134 21.35 21.10 -11.12
N LEU A 135 20.30 21.91 -11.31
CA LEU A 135 19.54 21.97 -12.56
C LEU A 135 20.39 22.45 -13.74
N SER A 136 21.21 23.50 -13.56
CA SER A 136 22.13 23.96 -14.61
C SER A 136 23.13 22.88 -15.00
N ARG A 137 23.69 22.14 -14.03
CA ARG A 137 24.62 21.05 -14.30
C ARG A 137 23.93 19.87 -14.99
N LEU A 138 22.69 19.57 -14.61
CA LEU A 138 21.88 18.53 -15.22
C LEU A 138 21.59 18.85 -16.68
N GLN A 139 21.11 20.08 -16.96
CA GLN A 139 20.86 20.56 -18.32
C GLN A 139 22.11 20.50 -19.18
N ALA A 140 23.27 20.96 -18.67
CA ALA A 140 24.52 20.90 -19.41
C ALA A 140 25.01 19.46 -19.68
N THR A 141 24.77 18.52 -18.76
CA THR A 141 25.25 17.13 -18.89
C THR A 141 24.42 16.32 -19.89
N PHE A 142 23.11 16.55 -19.93
CA PHE A 142 22.15 15.74 -20.68
C PHE A 142 21.47 16.48 -21.84
N PHE A 143 21.76 17.78 -22.00
CA PHE A 143 21.16 18.67 -23.00
C PHE A 143 19.63 18.66 -22.92
N LEU A 144 19.10 18.73 -21.69
CA LEU A 144 17.66 18.71 -21.45
C LEU A 144 17.03 20.05 -21.75
N GLN A 145 15.89 20.03 -22.45
CA GLN A 145 15.01 21.18 -22.56
C GLN A 145 14.10 21.27 -21.35
N ASN A 146 13.62 20.11 -20.86
CA ASN A 146 12.71 20.04 -19.73
C ASN A 146 13.40 19.40 -18.50
N PRO A 147 13.46 20.10 -17.35
CA PRO A 147 13.98 19.50 -16.14
C PRO A 147 13.05 18.41 -15.60
N PRO A 148 13.57 17.45 -14.82
CA PRO A 148 12.78 16.43 -14.14
C PRO A 148 11.69 17.01 -13.24
N ASN A 149 10.48 16.47 -13.32
CA ASN A 149 9.40 16.81 -12.39
C ASN A 149 9.60 16.07 -11.06
N LYS A 150 9.45 16.78 -9.95
CA LYS A 150 9.44 16.17 -8.61
C LYS A 150 8.06 15.61 -8.31
N VAL A 151 8.00 14.37 -7.87
CA VAL A 151 6.79 13.72 -7.37
C VAL A 151 6.92 13.51 -5.87
N THR A 152 5.92 13.96 -5.12
CA THR A 152 5.87 13.84 -3.67
C THR A 152 4.61 13.13 -3.22
N GLY A 153 4.72 12.31 -2.19
CA GLY A 153 3.58 11.69 -1.51
C GLY A 153 3.76 11.78 -0.01
N SER A 154 2.71 12.17 0.71
CA SER A 154 2.73 12.18 2.17
C SER A 154 2.95 10.77 2.70
N ASN A 155 3.74 10.65 3.77
CA ASN A 155 3.91 9.39 4.47
C ASN A 155 2.56 8.88 4.98
N SER A 156 2.27 7.60 4.74
CA SER A 156 0.99 6.97 5.16
C SER A 156 0.93 6.62 6.65
N GLY A 157 1.93 7.01 7.43
CA GLY A 157 2.15 6.53 8.78
C GLY A 157 2.71 5.10 8.83
N ILE A 158 3.16 4.77 10.02
CA ILE A 158 3.51 3.41 10.42
C ILE A 158 2.21 2.65 10.64
N VAL A 159 2.25 1.34 10.43
CA VAL A 159 1.20 0.46 10.92
C VAL A 159 1.25 0.48 12.45
N GLU A 160 0.50 1.40 13.04
CA GLU A 160 0.21 1.47 14.47
C GLU A 160 -1.27 1.18 14.63
N PHE A 161 -1.59 0.12 15.36
CA PHE A 161 -2.96 -0.21 15.73
C PHE A 161 -3.09 0.00 17.23
N ASN A 162 -3.96 0.91 17.62
CA ASN A 162 -4.28 1.12 19.03
C ASN A 162 -4.83 -0.18 19.63
N ASP A 163 -4.72 -0.34 20.95
CA ASP A 163 -5.39 -1.39 21.72
C ASP A 163 -6.91 -1.17 21.68
N VAL A 164 -7.52 -1.41 20.53
CA VAL A 164 -8.97 -1.31 20.36
C VAL A 164 -9.58 -2.60 20.85
N ASN A 165 -10.52 -2.47 21.79
CA ASN A 165 -11.32 -3.58 22.26
C ASN A 165 -12.08 -4.19 21.06
N ILE A 166 -11.95 -5.50 20.88
CA ILE A 166 -12.63 -6.22 19.79
C ILE A 166 -14.14 -5.99 19.78
N SER A 167 -14.77 -5.85 20.95
CA SER A 167 -16.20 -5.54 21.09
C SER A 167 -16.54 -4.20 20.43
N THR A 168 -15.70 -3.17 20.63
CA THR A 168 -15.92 -1.86 20.01
C THR A 168 -15.80 -1.93 18.50
N LEU A 169 -14.83 -2.69 17.97
CA LEU A 169 -14.73 -2.90 16.53
C LEU A 169 -15.94 -3.64 15.96
N GLU A 170 -16.43 -4.65 16.67
CA GLU A 170 -17.63 -5.40 16.28
C GLU A 170 -18.86 -4.48 16.25
N ASP A 171 -19.07 -3.66 17.29
CA ASP A 171 -20.16 -2.68 17.34
C ASP A 171 -20.09 -1.67 16.18
N GLU A 172 -18.90 -1.16 15.87
CA GLU A 172 -18.70 -0.24 14.75
C GLU A 172 -18.94 -0.88 13.39
N ILE A 173 -18.56 -2.15 13.22
CA ILE A 173 -18.81 -2.93 12.00
C ILE A 173 -20.32 -3.17 11.83
N ASP A 174 -21.00 -3.56 12.92
CA ASP A 174 -22.44 -3.83 12.94
C ASP A 174 -23.23 -2.55 12.62
N GLN A 175 -22.88 -1.43 13.26
CA GLN A 175 -23.47 -0.12 12.98
C GLN A 175 -23.24 0.31 11.53
N LEU A 176 -22.03 0.11 10.99
CA LEU A 176 -21.73 0.48 9.60
C LEU A 176 -22.57 -0.33 8.59
N MET A 177 -22.77 -1.62 8.85
CA MET A 177 -23.61 -2.47 8.00
C MET A 177 -25.09 -2.06 8.08
N GLU A 178 -25.59 -1.69 9.26
CA GLU A 178 -26.96 -1.20 9.40
C GLU A 178 -27.13 0.15 8.70
N GLN A 179 -26.17 1.07 8.82
CA GLN A 179 -26.19 2.33 8.08
C GLN A 179 -26.14 2.13 6.56
N ALA A 180 -25.35 1.16 6.08
CA ALA A 180 -25.33 0.80 4.67
C ALA A 180 -26.67 0.24 4.19
N LYS A 181 -27.34 -0.57 5.02
CA LYS A 181 -28.68 -1.09 4.75
C LYS A 181 -29.71 0.03 4.66
N LEU A 182 -29.71 0.97 5.62
CA LEU A 182 -30.58 2.14 5.60
C LEU A 182 -30.33 3.02 4.37
N PHE A 183 -29.07 3.17 3.96
CA PHE A 183 -28.71 3.91 2.76
C PHE A 183 -29.20 3.21 1.47
N TYR A 184 -29.06 1.89 1.40
CA TYR A 184 -29.54 1.08 0.28
C TYR A 184 -31.06 1.22 0.12
N PHE A 185 -31.82 1.04 1.20
CA PHE A 185 -33.29 1.13 1.20
C PHE A 185 -33.85 2.56 1.26
N LYS A 186 -33.00 3.58 1.18
CA LYS A 186 -33.41 4.99 1.30
C LYS A 186 -34.42 5.42 0.23
N SER A 187 -34.28 4.91 -0.99
CA SER A 187 -35.23 5.11 -2.09
C SER A 187 -35.00 4.12 -3.23
N ASP A 188 -35.96 3.99 -4.14
CA ASP A 188 -35.81 3.18 -5.36
C ASP A 188 -34.62 3.61 -6.22
N VAL A 189 -34.29 4.91 -6.21
CA VAL A 189 -33.11 5.43 -6.91
C VAL A 189 -31.82 4.89 -6.29
N HIS A 190 -31.75 4.74 -4.95
CA HIS A 190 -30.58 4.17 -4.28
C HIS A 190 -30.42 2.70 -4.64
N GLN A 191 -31.48 1.91 -4.47
CA GLN A 191 -31.49 0.47 -4.78
C GLN A 191 -31.07 0.22 -6.24
N ASN A 192 -31.78 0.82 -7.20
CA ASN A 192 -31.48 0.66 -8.63
C ASN A 192 -30.06 1.09 -8.99
N THR A 193 -29.58 2.21 -8.41
CA THR A 193 -28.23 2.70 -8.68
C THR A 193 -27.18 1.72 -8.16
N ILE A 194 -27.36 1.21 -6.94
CA ILE A 194 -26.44 0.28 -6.27
C ILE A 194 -26.48 -1.10 -6.91
N ASP A 195 -27.64 -1.64 -7.27
CA ASP A 195 -27.77 -2.95 -7.91
C ASP A 195 -27.03 -2.99 -9.25
N ILE A 196 -27.16 -1.92 -10.04
CA ILE A 196 -26.53 -1.84 -11.36
C ILE A 196 -25.02 -1.56 -11.23
N ASN A 197 -24.60 -0.68 -10.31
CA ASN A 197 -23.25 -0.10 -10.33
C ASN A 197 -22.43 -0.28 -9.04
N GLY A 198 -23.00 -0.77 -7.94
CA GLY A 198 -22.36 -0.83 -6.62
C GLY A 198 -21.15 -1.78 -6.52
N ASN A 199 -20.96 -2.65 -7.50
CA ASN A 199 -19.79 -3.50 -7.65
C ASN A 199 -18.84 -3.05 -8.76
N ARG A 200 -19.12 -1.92 -9.42
CA ARG A 200 -18.35 -1.40 -10.55
C ARG A 200 -17.50 -0.21 -10.10
N SER A 201 -16.41 -0.49 -9.40
CA SER A 201 -15.49 0.54 -8.85
C SER A 201 -14.96 1.55 -9.89
N PHE A 202 -14.87 1.18 -11.18
CA PHE A 202 -14.54 2.11 -12.27
C PHE A 202 -15.53 3.29 -12.38
N PHE A 203 -16.80 3.09 -12.03
CA PHE A 203 -17.78 4.18 -12.03
C PHE A 203 -17.50 5.22 -10.95
N VAL A 204 -16.81 4.87 -9.86
CA VAL A 204 -16.40 5.85 -8.83
C VAL A 204 -15.46 6.90 -9.41
N ALA A 205 -14.50 6.47 -10.24
CA ALA A 205 -13.58 7.38 -10.92
C ALA A 205 -14.31 8.31 -11.91
N LYS A 206 -15.36 7.81 -12.56
CA LYS A 206 -16.21 8.58 -13.47
C LYS A 206 -17.20 9.50 -12.72
N SER A 207 -17.67 9.08 -11.55
CA SER A 207 -18.68 9.76 -10.75
C SER A 207 -18.08 10.76 -9.77
N ALA A 208 -16.94 11.40 -10.09
CA ALA A 208 -16.07 12.21 -9.22
C ALA A 208 -16.76 13.23 -8.28
N LYS A 209 -18.07 13.47 -8.43
CA LYS A 209 -18.94 14.05 -7.40
C LYS A 209 -18.96 13.18 -6.14
N LYS A 210 -18.29 13.68 -5.09
CA LYS A 210 -18.19 13.07 -3.76
C LYS A 210 -19.52 12.75 -3.08
N ASP A 211 -20.61 13.38 -3.51
CA ASP A 211 -21.93 13.18 -2.91
C ASP A 211 -22.83 12.25 -3.75
N SER A 212 -22.30 11.65 -4.82
CA SER A 212 -23.07 10.68 -5.61
C SER A 212 -23.32 9.39 -4.83
N ILE A 213 -24.45 8.73 -5.10
CA ILE A 213 -24.84 7.47 -4.44
C ILE A 213 -23.72 6.43 -4.53
N ILE A 214 -23.10 6.29 -5.71
CA ILE A 214 -22.00 5.34 -5.95
C ILE A 214 -20.72 5.74 -5.22
N TYR A 215 -20.39 7.04 -5.17
CA TYR A 215 -19.22 7.47 -4.40
C TYR A 215 -19.40 7.16 -2.91
N ILE A 216 -20.56 7.48 -2.34
CA ILE A 216 -20.87 7.20 -0.93
C ILE A 216 -20.87 5.68 -0.68
N TRP A 217 -21.52 4.90 -1.56
CA TRP A 217 -21.56 3.44 -1.46
C TRP A 217 -20.16 2.83 -1.35
N HIS A 218 -19.26 3.20 -2.25
CA HIS A 218 -17.90 2.67 -2.25
C HIS A 218 -17.05 3.22 -1.10
N ASN A 219 -16.96 4.53 -0.92
CA ASN A 219 -15.99 5.14 -0.01
C ASN A 219 -16.46 5.17 1.45
N SER A 220 -17.75 5.36 1.69
CA SER A 220 -18.28 5.48 3.05
C SER A 220 -18.71 4.14 3.65
N TYR A 221 -19.10 3.17 2.82
CA TYR A 221 -19.53 1.86 3.31
C TYR A 221 -18.54 0.76 2.95
N LYS A 222 -18.28 0.48 1.66
CA LYS A 222 -17.47 -0.68 1.26
C LYS A 222 -16.01 -0.58 1.71
N GLU A 223 -15.32 0.53 1.44
CA GLU A 223 -13.92 0.72 1.85
C GLU A 223 -13.79 0.74 3.38
N LYS A 224 -14.63 1.53 4.07
CA LYS A 224 -14.63 1.55 5.55
C LYS A 224 -14.90 0.18 6.16
N LEU A 225 -15.81 -0.60 5.58
CA LEU A 225 -16.12 -1.95 6.07
C LEU A 225 -14.92 -2.89 5.88
N LYS A 226 -14.25 -2.83 4.73
CA LYS A 226 -13.02 -3.61 4.48
C LYS A 226 -11.91 -3.22 5.45
N GLU A 227 -11.70 -1.94 5.69
CA GLU A 227 -10.70 -1.44 6.66
C GLU A 227 -10.99 -1.96 8.07
N LYS A 228 -12.24 -1.86 8.53
CA LYS A 228 -12.64 -2.34 9.86
C LYS A 228 -12.55 -3.86 9.98
N LEU A 229 -12.97 -4.61 8.97
CA LEU A 229 -12.86 -6.08 8.98
C LEU A 229 -11.40 -6.56 8.94
N MET A 230 -10.54 -5.88 8.20
CA MET A 230 -9.10 -6.16 8.23
C MET A 230 -8.53 -5.91 9.64
N HIS A 231 -8.95 -4.82 10.30
CA HIS A 231 -8.55 -4.54 11.68
C HIS A 231 -9.11 -5.59 12.66
N TYR A 232 -10.35 -6.03 12.46
CA TYR A 232 -10.97 -7.10 13.21
C TYR A 232 -10.18 -8.42 13.13
N PHE A 233 -9.81 -8.86 11.92
CA PHE A 233 -9.01 -10.08 11.74
C PHE A 233 -7.66 -9.98 12.45
N ARG A 234 -7.00 -8.82 12.34
CA ARG A 234 -5.75 -8.57 13.04
C ARG A 234 -5.92 -8.73 14.55
N VAL A 235 -6.82 -7.99 15.18
CA VAL A 235 -7.02 -8.03 16.64
C VAL A 235 -7.41 -9.42 17.11
N LYS A 236 -8.23 -10.14 16.33
CA LYS A 236 -8.73 -11.47 16.70
C LYS A 236 -7.71 -12.59 16.52
N LEU A 237 -6.88 -12.53 15.49
CA LEU A 237 -6.03 -13.65 15.04
C LEU A 237 -4.54 -13.40 15.25
N ASN A 238 -4.10 -12.13 15.24
CA ASN A 238 -2.70 -11.73 15.44
C ASN A 238 -2.62 -10.37 16.18
N PRO A 239 -3.04 -10.33 17.46
CA PRO A 239 -3.16 -9.09 18.24
C PRO A 239 -1.83 -8.34 18.43
N ASP A 240 -0.72 -9.07 18.50
CA ASP A 240 0.61 -8.50 18.69
C ASP A 240 1.29 -8.13 17.35
N LEU A 241 0.65 -8.42 16.21
CA LEU A 241 1.17 -8.14 14.87
C LEU A 241 2.61 -8.61 14.66
N GLU A 242 2.92 -9.84 15.08
CA GLU A 242 4.26 -10.40 14.97
C GLU A 242 4.54 -10.88 13.54
N PHE A 243 4.73 -9.94 12.61
CA PHE A 243 5.40 -10.27 11.35
C PHE A 243 6.87 -10.50 11.66
N SER A 244 7.35 -11.75 11.68
CA SER A 244 8.78 -11.98 11.80
C SER A 244 9.55 -11.38 10.62
N GLY A 245 10.80 -10.93 10.84
CA GLY A 245 11.65 -10.44 9.74
C GLY A 245 11.76 -11.44 8.59
N LYS A 246 11.81 -12.75 8.90
CA LYS A 246 11.81 -13.85 7.92
C LYS A 246 10.55 -13.87 7.05
N LEU A 247 9.37 -13.62 7.62
CA LEU A 247 8.11 -13.53 6.88
C LEU A 247 8.13 -12.35 5.91
N LEU A 248 8.58 -11.17 6.37
CA LEU A 248 8.70 -9.98 5.52
C LEU A 248 9.71 -10.18 4.39
N GLN A 249 10.84 -10.84 4.65
CA GLN A 249 11.81 -11.22 3.62
C GLN A 249 11.19 -12.17 2.58
N THR A 250 10.35 -13.11 3.01
CA THR A 250 9.61 -14.01 2.10
C THR A 250 8.60 -13.25 1.24
N LEU A 251 7.99 -12.19 1.79
CA LEU A 251 7.16 -11.21 1.10
C LEU A 251 7.97 -10.19 0.26
N ASN A 252 9.27 -10.45 0.04
CA ASN A 252 10.20 -9.65 -0.75
C ASN A 252 10.45 -8.23 -0.18
N PHE A 253 10.34 -8.06 1.14
CA PHE A 253 10.83 -6.86 1.82
C PHE A 253 12.33 -7.00 2.14
N ARG A 254 13.02 -5.88 2.16
CA ARG A 254 14.41 -5.78 2.62
C ARG A 254 14.50 -5.14 3.99
N GLU A 255 15.63 -5.30 4.65
CA GLU A 255 15.96 -4.59 5.88
C GLU A 255 16.17 -3.09 5.61
N CYS A 256 15.80 -2.27 6.59
CA CYS A 256 16.17 -0.87 6.61
C CYS A 256 17.66 -0.75 6.93
N ASN A 257 18.41 -0.21 5.98
CA ASN A 257 19.83 0.13 6.09
C ASN A 257 20.22 1.18 7.15
N GLN A 258 19.26 1.75 7.88
CA GLN A 258 19.54 2.71 8.96
C GLN A 258 19.26 2.12 10.33
N CYS A 259 18.11 1.45 10.52
CA CYS A 259 17.72 0.94 11.84
C CYS A 259 17.84 -0.58 11.99
N CYS A 260 18.05 -1.34 10.91
CA CYS A 260 18.29 -2.79 10.96
C CYS A 260 19.76 -3.16 10.75
N CYS A 261 20.63 -2.18 10.48
CA CYS A 261 22.07 -2.42 10.48
C CYS A 261 22.53 -2.50 11.93
N SER A 262 22.80 -3.72 12.41
CA SER A 262 23.62 -3.93 13.59
C SER A 262 25.00 -3.29 13.33
N ILE A 263 25.34 -2.26 14.10
CA ILE A 263 26.73 -1.82 14.17
C ILE A 263 27.49 -2.97 14.81
N ASP A 264 28.24 -3.70 13.99
CA ASP A 264 29.20 -4.68 14.48
C ASP A 264 30.37 -3.92 15.13
N PHE A 265 30.22 -3.59 16.43
CA PHE A 265 31.25 -2.90 17.21
C PHE A 265 32.56 -3.71 17.30
N SER A 266 32.57 -5.00 16.92
CA SER A 266 33.80 -5.78 16.80
C SER A 266 34.70 -5.36 15.64
N LYS A 267 34.20 -4.52 14.71
CA LYS A 267 34.96 -3.98 13.56
C LYS A 267 35.38 -2.52 13.70
N LEU A 268 35.09 -1.87 14.83
CA LEU A 268 35.46 -0.47 15.10
C LEU A 268 36.63 -0.31 16.08
N ALA A 269 37.29 -1.41 16.46
CA ALA A 269 38.56 -1.35 17.18
C ALA A 269 39.74 -1.54 16.19
N LEU A 270 40.22 -0.42 15.64
CA LEU A 270 41.58 -0.22 15.15
C LEU A 270 42.03 1.20 15.52
#